data_AF-U4USZ0-F1
#
_entry.id   AF-U4USZ0-F1
#
_cell.length_a   1.000
_cell.length_b   1.000
_cell.length_c   1.000
_cell.angle_alpha   90.00
_cell.angle_beta   90.00
_cell.angle_gamma   90.00
#
_symmetry.space_group_name_H-M   'P 1'
#
loop_
_entity.id
_entity.type
_entity.pdbx_description
1 polymer ?
#
loop_
_entity_poly.entity_id
_entity_poly.type
_entity_poly.pdbx_seq_one_letter_code
_entity_poly.pdbx_strand_id
1 'polypeptide(L)'
;ASCQDTLPSALEAVLERTQDFTDSAYTSHEHREAILEASERLKAELDHLLELYATVVQTGFEGAANSSEVEESVQACINSARDLSRHLANAAINQAQDLNTATKQGLEIVTDIRQQALSGDVERLNRTSDQFQDSIDHILEVCKLLRHVAVSETLQVSAKFTEINLRVYGPQVVTAANTVSLHPGSKISQENLEVFAEMYQWLVSDVTTIVKDVLEASQAKPEKQVYMSLPRPG
;
A
#
# COMPACT_ATOMS: atom_id res chain seq x y z
N ALA A 1 28.52 -10.03 1.96
CA ALA A 1 27.85 -10.88 0.96
C ALA A 1 28.28 -10.41 -0.42
N SER A 2 28.51 -11.33 -1.37
CA SER A 2 28.84 -10.97 -2.75
C SER A 2 27.61 -10.39 -3.44
N CYS A 3 27.79 -9.56 -4.47
CA CYS A 3 26.70 -9.04 -5.30
C CYS A 3 25.80 -10.17 -5.84
N GLN A 4 26.43 -11.32 -6.15
CA GLN A 4 25.78 -12.55 -6.62
C GLN A 4 24.82 -13.19 -5.60
N ASP A 5 25.01 -12.93 -4.30
CA ASP A 5 24.09 -13.43 -3.27
C ASP A 5 23.04 -12.38 -2.91
N THR A 6 23.42 -11.10 -2.90
CA THR A 6 22.54 -10.02 -2.44
C THR A 6 21.46 -9.64 -3.44
N LEU A 7 21.76 -9.63 -4.75
CA LEU A 7 20.79 -9.21 -5.76
C LEU A 7 19.64 -10.21 -5.92
N PRO A 8 19.88 -11.54 -6.01
CA PRO A 8 18.78 -12.51 -6.05
C PRO A 8 17.87 -12.43 -4.82
N SER A 9 18.44 -12.33 -3.61
CA SER A 9 17.65 -12.19 -2.39
C SER A 9 16.86 -10.87 -2.35
N ALA A 10 17.42 -9.77 -2.88
CA ALA A 10 16.70 -8.52 -2.99
C ALA A 10 15.54 -8.62 -4.00
N LEU A 11 15.74 -9.29 -5.14
CA LEU A 11 14.67 -9.55 -6.11
C LEU A 11 13.57 -10.42 -5.50
N GLU A 12 13.91 -11.50 -4.80
CA GLU A 12 12.95 -12.37 -4.14
C GLU A 12 12.09 -11.60 -3.13
N ALA A 13 12.71 -10.74 -2.32
CA ALA A 13 11.99 -9.88 -1.39
C ALA A 13 11.06 -8.85 -2.09
N VAL A 14 11.44 -8.35 -3.27
CA VAL A 14 10.57 -7.50 -4.10
C VAL A 14 9.39 -8.31 -4.63
N LEU A 15 9.63 -9.50 -5.18
CA LEU A 15 8.60 -10.36 -5.75
C LEU A 15 7.61 -10.86 -4.70
N GLU A 16 8.08 -11.20 -3.49
CA GLU A 16 7.22 -11.55 -2.36
C GLU A 16 6.27 -10.39 -2.01
N ARG A 17 6.78 -9.16 -1.91
CA ARG A 17 5.94 -7.98 -1.64
C ARG A 17 4.99 -7.64 -2.79
N THR A 18 5.36 -7.96 -4.02
CA THR A 18 4.47 -7.81 -5.17
C THR A 18 3.23 -8.72 -5.07
N GLN A 19 3.30 -9.83 -4.32
CA GLN A 19 2.15 -10.72 -4.13
C GLN A 19 0.97 -10.03 -3.44
N ASP A 20 1.23 -9.06 -2.55
CA ASP A 20 0.17 -8.25 -1.94
C ASP A 20 -0.74 -7.59 -3.00
N PHE A 21 -0.19 -7.25 -4.17
CA PHE A 21 -0.95 -6.67 -5.27
C PHE A 21 -1.67 -7.73 -6.10
N THR A 22 -1.00 -8.84 -6.42
CA THR A 22 -1.59 -9.87 -7.29
C THR A 22 -2.68 -10.67 -6.59
N ASP A 23 -2.56 -10.87 -5.29
CA ASP A 23 -3.52 -11.67 -4.50
C ASP A 23 -4.69 -10.82 -3.99
N SER A 24 -4.58 -9.50 -4.08
CA SER A 24 -5.65 -8.57 -3.75
C SER A 24 -6.89 -8.83 -4.61
N ALA A 25 -8.05 -9.01 -3.97
CA ALA A 25 -9.33 -9.18 -4.66
C ALA A 25 -9.74 -7.93 -5.46
N TYR A 26 -9.16 -6.78 -5.14
CA TYR A 26 -9.48 -5.48 -5.74
C TYR A 26 -8.53 -5.09 -6.88
N THR A 27 -7.46 -5.86 -7.13
CA THR A 27 -6.59 -5.62 -8.30
C THR A 27 -7.26 -6.16 -9.55
N SER A 28 -7.42 -5.30 -10.56
CA SER A 28 -8.00 -5.68 -11.86
C SER A 28 -7.16 -6.76 -12.56
N HIS A 29 -7.80 -7.52 -13.46
CA HIS A 29 -7.08 -8.52 -14.26
C HIS A 29 -5.93 -7.88 -15.05
N GLU A 30 -6.18 -6.75 -15.70
CA GLU A 30 -5.21 -5.99 -16.49
C GLU A 30 -4.00 -5.57 -15.65
N HIS A 31 -4.22 -5.00 -14.46
CA HIS A 31 -3.12 -4.60 -13.57
C HIS A 31 -2.34 -5.80 -13.05
N ARG A 32 -3.02 -6.89 -12.70
CA ARG A 32 -2.39 -8.13 -12.23
C ARG A 32 -1.48 -8.74 -13.30
N GLU A 33 -1.97 -8.84 -14.53
CA GLU A 33 -1.21 -9.36 -15.68
C GLU A 33 0.03 -8.49 -15.95
N ALA A 34 -0.14 -7.17 -16.00
CA ALA A 34 0.98 -6.25 -16.22
C ALA A 34 2.05 -6.31 -15.12
N ILE A 35 1.64 -6.48 -13.86
CA ILE A 35 2.57 -6.67 -12.73
C ILE A 35 3.36 -7.97 -12.90
N LEU A 36 2.68 -9.09 -13.22
CA LEU A 36 3.31 -10.39 -13.38
C LEU A 36 4.31 -10.40 -14.55
N GLU A 37 3.95 -9.82 -15.69
CA GLU A 37 4.85 -9.66 -16.84
C GLU A 37 6.08 -8.82 -16.50
N ALA A 38 5.89 -7.69 -15.80
CA ALA A 38 7.00 -6.83 -15.38
C ALA A 38 7.93 -7.52 -14.36
N SER A 39 7.36 -8.33 -13.46
CA SER A 39 8.11 -9.16 -12.51
C SER A 39 8.96 -10.22 -13.23
N GLU A 40 8.39 -10.93 -14.22
CA GLU A 40 9.13 -11.92 -15.01
C GLU A 40 10.24 -11.28 -15.84
N ARG A 41 9.97 -10.11 -16.45
CA ARG A 41 10.99 -9.33 -17.16
C ARG A 41 12.14 -8.92 -16.24
N LEU A 42 11.85 -8.38 -15.05
CA LEU A 42 12.88 -7.98 -14.10
C LEU A 42 13.75 -9.18 -13.68
N LYS A 43 13.13 -10.35 -13.49
CA LYS A 43 13.85 -11.58 -13.18
C LYS A 43 14.80 -11.98 -14.32
N ALA A 44 14.31 -12.00 -15.56
CA ALA A 44 15.13 -12.35 -16.71
C ALA A 44 16.32 -11.38 -16.91
N GLU A 45 16.09 -10.07 -16.74
CA GLU A 45 17.16 -9.07 -16.83
C GLU A 45 18.23 -9.27 -15.73
N LEU A 46 17.81 -9.59 -14.50
CA LEU A 46 18.75 -9.85 -13.41
C LEU A 46 19.54 -11.14 -13.63
N ASP A 47 18.88 -12.22 -14.06
CA ASP A 47 19.55 -13.50 -14.37
C ASP A 47 20.63 -13.28 -15.46
N HIS A 48 20.29 -12.52 -16.51
CA HIS A 48 21.23 -12.14 -17.56
C HIS A 48 22.43 -11.32 -17.04
N LEU A 49 22.17 -10.33 -16.17
CA LEU A 49 23.23 -9.52 -15.55
C LEU A 49 24.20 -10.39 -14.73
N LEU A 50 23.68 -11.36 -13.97
CA LEU A 50 24.50 -12.24 -13.13
C LEU A 50 25.36 -13.18 -13.97
N GLU A 51 24.84 -13.71 -15.08
CA GLU A 51 25.59 -14.53 -16.04
C GLU A 51 26.72 -13.73 -16.72
N LEU A 52 26.42 -12.51 -17.18
CA LEU A 52 27.43 -11.61 -17.75
C LEU A 52 28.53 -11.29 -16.73
N TYR A 53 28.14 -10.94 -15.50
CA TYR A 53 29.08 -10.64 -14.44
C TYR A 53 29.99 -11.84 -14.10
N ALA A 54 29.42 -13.05 -14.01
CA ALA A 54 30.20 -14.27 -13.78
C ALA A 54 31.23 -14.52 -14.89
N THR A 55 30.85 -14.25 -16.15
CA THR A 55 31.75 -14.38 -17.31
C THR A 55 32.91 -13.39 -17.25
N VAL A 56 32.63 -12.12 -16.90
CA VAL A 56 33.66 -11.08 -16.75
C VAL A 56 34.64 -11.40 -15.61
N VAL A 57 34.14 -11.92 -14.49
CA VAL A 57 35.00 -12.33 -13.37
C VAL A 57 35.92 -13.49 -13.73
N GLN A 58 35.46 -14.42 -14.59
CA GLN A 58 36.24 -15.58 -15.03
C GLN A 58 37.32 -15.25 -16.07
N THR A 59 37.09 -14.27 -16.95
CA THR A 59 38.02 -13.94 -18.06
C THR A 59 39.12 -12.93 -17.68
N GLY A 60 39.02 -12.25 -16.53
CA GLY A 60 40.02 -11.33 -16.04
C GLY A 60 40.03 -9.94 -16.72
N PHE A 61 40.84 -9.01 -16.22
CA PHE A 61 40.87 -7.57 -16.57
C PHE A 61 41.09 -7.23 -18.07
N GLU A 62 41.41 -8.21 -18.93
CA GLU A 62 41.45 -8.04 -20.39
C GLU A 62 40.04 -7.84 -20.99
N GLY A 63 38.99 -8.21 -20.24
CA GLY A 63 37.57 -7.97 -20.57
C GLY A 63 37.07 -6.55 -20.30
N ALA A 64 37.93 -5.55 -20.08
CA ALA A 64 37.53 -4.15 -19.90
C ALA A 64 36.70 -3.59 -21.08
N ALA A 65 36.77 -4.21 -22.27
CA ALA A 65 35.88 -3.95 -23.40
C ALA A 65 34.40 -4.32 -23.13
N ASN A 66 34.13 -5.25 -22.21
CA ASN A 66 32.79 -5.69 -21.81
C ASN A 66 32.16 -4.78 -20.72
N SER A 67 32.82 -3.68 -20.33
CA SER A 67 32.23 -2.69 -19.42
C SER A 67 30.91 -2.13 -19.99
N SER A 68 30.85 -1.91 -21.31
CA SER A 68 29.64 -1.39 -21.97
C SER A 68 28.46 -2.35 -21.89
N GLU A 69 28.68 -3.64 -22.15
CA GLU A 69 27.61 -4.66 -22.11
C GLU A 69 27.07 -4.86 -20.69
N VAL A 70 27.95 -4.85 -19.68
CA VAL A 70 27.53 -4.91 -18.28
C VAL A 70 26.77 -3.64 -17.88
N GLU A 71 27.26 -2.46 -18.27
CA GLU A 71 26.56 -1.19 -18.03
C GLU A 71 25.18 -1.15 -18.69
N GLU A 72 25.05 -1.66 -19.92
CA GLU A 72 23.79 -1.80 -20.64
C GLU A 72 22.82 -2.75 -19.90
N SER A 73 23.31 -3.90 -19.45
CA SER A 73 22.51 -4.88 -18.68
C SER A 73 22.09 -4.33 -17.31
N VAL A 74 22.96 -3.60 -16.61
CA VAL A 74 22.61 -2.87 -15.38
C VAL A 74 21.50 -1.85 -15.66
N GLN A 75 21.62 -1.10 -16.77
CA GLN A 75 20.61 -0.11 -17.15
C GLN A 75 19.28 -0.78 -17.52
N ALA A 76 19.30 -1.94 -18.17
CA ALA A 76 18.12 -2.74 -18.47
C ALA A 76 17.42 -3.23 -17.18
N CYS A 77 18.17 -3.77 -16.21
CA CYS A 77 17.67 -4.12 -14.88
C CYS A 77 17.00 -2.93 -14.18
N ILE A 78 17.67 -1.76 -14.14
CA ILE A 78 17.15 -0.54 -13.53
C ILE A 78 15.83 -0.11 -14.20
N ASN A 79 15.79 -0.18 -15.54
CA ASN A 79 14.60 0.19 -16.30
C ASN A 79 13.44 -0.79 -16.02
N SER A 80 13.70 -2.09 -15.97
CA SER A 80 12.68 -3.09 -15.64
C SER A 80 12.17 -2.95 -14.21
N ALA A 81 13.05 -2.63 -13.24
CA ALA A 81 12.65 -2.37 -11.86
C ALA A 81 11.77 -1.11 -11.73
N ARG A 82 12.11 -0.05 -12.47
CA ARG A 82 11.27 1.16 -12.55
C ARG A 82 9.92 0.89 -13.21
N ASP A 83 9.89 0.01 -14.21
CA ASP A 83 8.66 -0.36 -14.90
C ASP A 83 7.73 -1.15 -13.98
N LEU A 84 8.25 -2.15 -13.27
CA LEU A 84 7.51 -2.85 -12.21
C LEU A 84 6.99 -1.88 -11.15
N SER A 85 7.83 -0.96 -10.66
CA SER A 85 7.42 0.08 -9.70
C SER A 85 6.27 0.94 -10.22
N ARG A 86 6.28 1.30 -11.51
CA ARG A 86 5.20 2.05 -12.15
C ARG A 86 3.90 1.23 -12.22
N HIS A 87 3.97 -0.05 -12.56
CA HIS A 87 2.80 -0.93 -12.59
C HIS A 87 2.18 -1.09 -11.19
N LEU A 88 3.00 -1.27 -10.15
CA LEU A 88 2.55 -1.31 -8.76
C LEU A 88 1.87 0.00 -8.35
N ALA A 89 2.49 1.15 -8.67
CA ALA A 89 1.91 2.47 -8.39
C ALA A 89 0.56 2.65 -9.08
N ASN A 90 0.45 2.29 -10.36
CA ASN A 90 -0.80 2.40 -11.11
C ASN A 90 -1.91 1.53 -10.52
N ALA A 91 -1.59 0.30 -10.10
CA ALA A 91 -2.55 -0.58 -9.44
C ALA A 91 -3.06 0.01 -8.11
N ALA A 92 -2.16 0.55 -7.27
CA ALA A 92 -2.54 1.22 -6.03
C ALA A 92 -3.39 2.48 -6.29
N ILE A 93 -3.01 3.29 -7.28
CA ILE A 93 -3.77 4.49 -7.70
C ILE A 93 -5.17 4.10 -8.15
N ASN A 94 -5.30 3.04 -8.94
CA ASN A 94 -6.60 2.56 -9.42
C ASN A 94 -7.50 2.15 -8.26
N GLN A 95 -7.00 1.35 -7.30
CA GLN A 95 -7.78 0.99 -6.12
C GLN A 95 -8.13 2.21 -5.24
N ALA A 96 -7.24 3.19 -5.14
CA ALA A 96 -7.49 4.41 -4.38
C ALA A 96 -8.65 5.26 -4.94
N GLN A 97 -9.03 5.09 -6.22
CA GLN A 97 -10.18 5.80 -6.80
C GLN A 97 -11.50 5.37 -6.17
N ASP A 98 -11.64 4.09 -5.83
CA ASP A 98 -12.85 3.52 -5.23
C ASP A 98 -12.94 3.78 -3.73
N LEU A 99 -11.84 4.22 -3.10
CA LEU A 99 -11.75 4.41 -1.66
C LEU A 99 -12.73 5.45 -1.12
N ASN A 100 -12.96 6.54 -1.85
CA ASN A 100 -13.91 7.59 -1.43
C ASN A 100 -15.35 7.05 -1.37
N THR A 101 -15.68 6.08 -2.21
CA THR A 101 -16.97 5.40 -2.18
C THR A 101 -17.04 4.47 -0.97
N ALA A 102 -15.99 3.65 -0.77
CA ALA A 102 -15.90 2.73 0.36
C ALA A 102 -15.97 3.44 1.72
N THR A 103 -15.28 4.57 1.88
CA THR A 103 -15.29 5.34 3.13
C THR A 103 -16.64 5.97 3.44
N LYS A 104 -17.31 6.53 2.43
CA LYS A 104 -18.68 7.05 2.58
C LYS A 104 -19.66 5.96 2.96
N GLN A 105 -19.60 4.81 2.28
CA GLN A 105 -20.44 3.66 2.60
C GLN A 105 -20.19 3.18 4.04
N GLY A 106 -18.94 3.12 4.49
CA GLY A 106 -18.62 2.80 5.88
C GLY A 106 -19.25 3.77 6.88
N LEU A 107 -19.25 5.08 6.60
CA LEU A 107 -19.90 6.09 7.46
C LEU A 107 -21.43 5.95 7.49
N GLU A 108 -22.05 5.60 6.37
CA GLU A 108 -23.48 5.30 6.30
C GLU A 108 -23.81 4.06 7.14
N ILE A 109 -23.01 2.99 7.02
CA ILE A 109 -23.17 1.77 7.81
C ILE A 109 -23.04 2.06 9.32
N VAL A 110 -22.12 2.91 9.75
CA VAL A 110 -22.01 3.33 11.16
C VAL A 110 -23.29 4.02 11.66
N THR A 111 -23.92 4.84 10.82
CA THR A 111 -25.20 5.48 11.14
C THR A 111 -26.30 4.44 11.31
N ASP A 112 -26.36 3.45 10.42
CA ASP A 112 -27.29 2.33 10.51
C ASP A 112 -27.06 1.49 11.77
N ILE A 113 -25.81 1.16 12.11
CA ILE A 113 -25.44 0.42 13.32
C ILE A 113 -25.97 1.14 14.56
N ARG A 114 -25.79 2.46 14.65
CA ARG A 114 -26.29 3.26 15.77
C ARG A 114 -27.80 3.17 15.92
N GLN A 115 -28.54 3.30 14.81
CA GLN A 115 -29.99 3.22 14.84
C GLN A 115 -30.48 1.82 15.26
N GLN A 116 -29.87 0.77 14.71
CA GLN A 116 -30.25 -0.62 14.96
C GLN A 116 -29.92 -1.07 16.40
N ALA A 117 -28.80 -0.59 16.95
CA ALA A 117 -28.43 -0.83 18.34
C ALA A 117 -29.48 -0.27 19.32
N LEU A 118 -30.01 0.93 19.05
CA LEU A 118 -31.05 1.55 19.86
C LEU A 118 -32.41 0.86 19.73
N SER A 119 -32.73 0.30 18.56
CA SER A 119 -33.99 -0.45 18.37
C SER A 119 -33.96 -1.85 18.98
N GLY A 120 -32.79 -2.35 19.39
CA GLY A 120 -32.62 -3.70 19.93
C GLY A 120 -32.81 -4.82 18.89
N ASP A 121 -32.69 -4.50 17.61
CA ASP A 121 -32.81 -5.47 16.52
C ASP A 121 -31.46 -6.16 16.27
N VAL A 122 -31.19 -7.18 17.10
CA VAL A 122 -29.87 -7.85 17.16
C VAL A 122 -29.53 -8.58 15.86
N GLU A 123 -30.51 -9.18 15.19
CA GLU A 123 -30.26 -9.92 13.94
C GLU A 123 -29.84 -8.96 12.83
N ARG A 124 -30.54 -7.83 12.69
CA ARG A 124 -30.18 -6.81 11.72
C ARG A 124 -28.83 -6.17 12.06
N LEU A 125 -28.60 -5.87 13.35
CA LEU A 125 -27.33 -5.32 13.82
C LEU A 125 -26.15 -6.21 13.49
N ASN A 126 -26.26 -7.53 13.69
CA ASN A 126 -25.20 -8.49 13.34
C ASN A 126 -24.90 -8.45 11.84
N ARG A 127 -25.92 -8.52 10.99
CA ARG A 127 -25.72 -8.48 9.53
C ARG A 127 -25.08 -7.17 9.06
N THR A 128 -25.50 -6.04 9.62
CA THR A 128 -24.90 -4.73 9.29
C THR A 128 -23.48 -4.62 9.86
N SER A 129 -23.18 -5.26 10.99
CA SER A 129 -21.82 -5.33 11.55
C SER A 129 -20.87 -6.15 10.68
N ASP A 130 -21.32 -7.25 10.08
CA ASP A 130 -20.53 -8.01 9.12
C ASP A 130 -20.19 -7.17 7.88
N GLN A 131 -21.18 -6.45 7.33
CA GLN A 131 -20.97 -5.52 6.20
C GLN A 131 -19.99 -4.39 6.55
N PHE A 132 -20.02 -3.93 7.79
CA PHE A 132 -19.08 -2.93 8.28
C PHE A 132 -17.65 -3.47 8.34
N GLN A 133 -17.49 -4.72 8.80
CA GLN A 133 -16.19 -5.37 8.84
C GLN A 133 -15.63 -5.56 7.42
N ASP A 134 -16.46 -6.00 6.47
CA ASP A 134 -16.07 -6.09 5.05
C ASP A 134 -15.62 -4.73 4.50
N SER A 135 -16.31 -3.64 4.89
CA SER A 135 -15.93 -2.28 4.50
C SER A 135 -14.59 -1.85 5.09
N ILE A 136 -14.32 -2.18 6.37
CA ILE A 136 -13.02 -1.93 7.01
C ILE A 136 -11.92 -2.72 6.30
N ASP A 137 -12.15 -4.00 6.02
CA ASP A 137 -11.16 -4.88 5.39
C ASP A 137 -10.79 -4.38 3.99
N HIS A 138 -11.78 -3.91 3.22
CA HIS A 138 -11.54 -3.25 1.94
C HIS A 138 -10.65 -2.00 2.09
N ILE A 139 -10.97 -1.09 3.02
CA ILE A 139 -10.17 0.12 3.24
C ILE A 139 -8.73 -0.24 3.66
N LEU A 140 -8.57 -1.23 4.53
CA LEU A 140 -7.26 -1.71 4.98
C LEU A 140 -6.42 -2.28 3.82
N GLU A 141 -7.05 -2.98 2.89
CA GLU A 141 -6.37 -3.53 1.71
C GLU A 141 -5.82 -2.40 0.82
N VAL A 142 -6.59 -1.35 0.59
CA VAL A 142 -6.13 -0.17 -0.16
C VAL A 142 -4.97 0.54 0.57
N CYS A 143 -5.08 0.73 1.89
CA CYS A 143 -3.99 1.30 2.69
C CYS A 143 -2.69 0.47 2.62
N LYS A 144 -2.80 -0.86 2.63
CA LYS A 144 -1.65 -1.77 2.51
C LYS A 144 -0.92 -1.56 1.18
N LEU A 145 -1.64 -1.46 0.06
CA LEU A 145 -1.03 -1.22 -1.26
C LEU A 145 -0.40 0.16 -1.38
N LEU A 146 -1.09 1.19 -0.87
CA LEU A 146 -0.55 2.56 -0.86
C LEU A 146 0.73 2.68 -0.05
N ARG A 147 0.85 1.93 1.05
CA ARG A 147 2.07 1.85 1.85
C ARG A 147 3.25 1.29 1.06
N HIS A 148 3.04 0.32 0.17
CA HIS A 148 4.11 -0.23 -0.67
C HIS A 148 4.63 0.76 -1.72
N VAL A 149 3.79 1.67 -2.20
CA VAL A 149 4.14 2.63 -3.27
C VAL A 149 4.46 4.02 -2.75
N ALA A 150 4.34 4.26 -1.44
CA ALA A 150 4.71 5.53 -0.82
C ALA A 150 6.20 5.83 -1.04
N VAL A 151 6.47 6.98 -1.65
CA VAL A 151 7.80 7.39 -2.14
C VAL A 151 8.76 7.89 -1.05
N SER A 152 8.30 8.04 0.20
CA SER A 152 9.13 8.45 1.34
C SER A 152 8.85 7.59 2.57
N GLU A 153 9.87 7.41 3.40
CA GLU A 153 9.75 6.65 4.66
C GLU A 153 8.71 7.31 5.59
N THR A 154 8.66 8.64 5.64
CA THR A 154 7.65 9.36 6.42
C THR A 154 6.23 8.98 5.99
N LEU A 155 5.95 8.95 4.68
CA LEU A 155 4.64 8.55 4.17
C LEU A 155 4.36 7.06 4.44
N GLN A 156 5.36 6.19 4.33
CA GLN A 156 5.21 4.77 4.66
C GLN A 156 4.84 4.57 6.13
N VAL A 157 5.50 5.30 7.04
CA VAL A 157 5.22 5.25 8.48
C VAL A 157 3.83 5.79 8.79
N SER A 158 3.45 6.94 8.22
CA SER A 158 2.11 7.51 8.38
C SER A 158 1.02 6.55 7.88
N ALA A 159 1.17 6.00 6.68
CA ALA A 159 0.23 5.03 6.12
C ALA A 159 0.10 3.78 7.00
N LYS A 160 1.22 3.27 7.52
CA LYS A 160 1.22 2.14 8.45
C LYS A 160 0.45 2.46 9.74
N PHE A 161 0.65 3.65 10.30
CA PHE A 161 -0.03 4.05 11.54
C PHE A 161 -1.54 4.20 11.33
N THR A 162 -1.94 4.84 10.23
CA THR A 162 -3.35 4.94 9.83
C THR A 162 -3.98 3.56 9.64
N GLU A 163 -3.31 2.63 8.96
CA GLU A 163 -3.75 1.23 8.80
C GLU A 163 -3.96 0.54 10.17
N ILE A 164 -2.98 0.64 11.07
CA ILE A 164 -3.04 0.03 12.40
C ILE A 164 -4.20 0.61 13.21
N ASN A 165 -4.36 1.93 13.23
CA ASN A 165 -5.42 2.58 13.99
C ASN A 165 -6.80 2.17 13.47
N LEU A 166 -6.99 2.14 12.15
CA LEU A 166 -8.26 1.70 11.59
C LEU A 166 -8.57 0.24 11.97
N ARG A 167 -7.58 -0.65 11.86
CA ARG A 167 -7.74 -2.07 12.21
C ARG A 167 -8.11 -2.28 13.68
N VAL A 168 -7.52 -1.49 14.58
CA VAL A 168 -7.75 -1.63 16.04
C VAL A 168 -9.04 -0.97 16.48
N TYR A 169 -9.29 0.27 16.03
CA TYR A 169 -10.35 1.11 16.54
C TYR A 169 -11.64 1.05 15.72
N GLY A 170 -11.57 0.76 14.42
CA GLY A 170 -12.76 0.62 13.56
C GLY A 170 -13.78 -0.39 14.12
N PRO A 171 -13.39 -1.64 14.42
CA PRO A 171 -14.31 -2.65 14.96
C PRO A 171 -14.93 -2.29 16.32
N GLN A 172 -14.39 -1.30 17.05
CA GLN A 172 -14.92 -0.91 18.36
C GLN A 172 -16.31 -0.27 18.26
N VAL A 173 -16.70 0.26 17.10
CA VAL A 173 -18.07 0.72 16.83
C VAL A 173 -19.07 -0.43 17.06
N VAL A 174 -18.77 -1.62 16.53
CA VAL A 174 -19.62 -2.82 16.66
C VAL A 174 -19.64 -3.29 18.12
N THR A 175 -18.50 -3.32 18.80
CA THR A 175 -18.42 -3.67 20.22
C THR A 175 -19.29 -2.75 21.09
N ALA A 176 -19.24 -1.44 20.84
CA ALA A 176 -20.05 -0.46 21.54
C ALA A 176 -21.54 -0.61 21.19
N ALA A 177 -21.88 -0.87 19.92
CA ALA A 177 -23.24 -1.06 19.46
C ALA A 177 -23.90 -2.29 20.09
N ASN A 178 -23.16 -3.39 20.20
CA ASN A 178 -23.62 -4.58 20.91
C ASN A 178 -23.92 -4.29 22.38
N THR A 179 -23.08 -3.49 23.05
CA THR A 179 -23.34 -3.07 24.44
C THR A 179 -24.63 -2.24 24.55
N VAL A 180 -24.87 -1.33 23.61
CA VAL A 180 -26.13 -0.54 23.54
C VAL A 180 -27.34 -1.46 23.31
N SER A 181 -27.25 -2.45 22.41
CA SER A 181 -28.36 -3.37 22.13
C SER A 181 -28.79 -4.19 23.36
N LEU A 182 -27.85 -4.52 24.26
CA LEU A 182 -28.13 -5.21 25.52
C LEU A 182 -28.75 -4.28 26.57
N HIS A 183 -28.45 -2.98 26.50
CA HIS A 183 -28.85 -1.98 27.48
C HIS A 183 -29.33 -0.66 26.83
N PRO A 184 -30.40 -0.68 26.00
CA PRO A 184 -30.76 0.46 25.16
C PRO A 184 -31.18 1.71 25.95
N GLY A 185 -31.57 1.58 27.22
CA GLY A 185 -31.87 2.72 28.10
C GLY A 185 -30.66 3.35 28.79
N SER A 186 -29.46 2.78 28.65
CA SER A 186 -28.25 3.27 29.33
C SER A 186 -27.61 4.41 28.56
N LYS A 187 -27.74 5.64 29.07
CA LYS A 187 -27.10 6.84 28.48
C LYS A 187 -25.59 6.68 28.31
N ILE A 188 -24.92 6.06 29.28
CA ILE A 188 -23.47 5.82 29.23
C ILE A 188 -23.10 4.94 28.03
N SER A 189 -23.88 3.89 27.76
CA SER A 189 -23.61 3.02 26.61
C SER A 189 -23.83 3.74 25.27
N GLN A 190 -24.86 4.60 25.20
CA GLN A 190 -25.16 5.40 24.01
C GLN A 190 -24.07 6.44 23.74
N GLU A 191 -23.62 7.15 24.77
CA GLU A 191 -22.49 8.09 24.68
C GLU A 191 -21.20 7.39 24.26
N ASN A 192 -20.93 6.19 24.79
CA ASN A 192 -19.77 5.39 24.37
C ASN A 192 -19.83 5.00 22.89
N LEU A 193 -21.00 4.62 22.37
CA LEU A 193 -21.17 4.34 20.94
C LEU A 193 -20.96 5.59 20.09
N GLU A 194 -21.43 6.76 20.55
CA GLU A 194 -21.20 8.02 19.84
C GLU A 194 -19.70 8.32 19.71
N VAL A 195 -18.94 8.17 20.79
CA VAL A 195 -17.49 8.40 20.79
C VAL A 195 -16.78 7.49 19.78
N PHE A 196 -17.15 6.22 19.68
CA PHE A 196 -16.55 5.32 18.69
C PHE A 196 -17.00 5.62 17.26
N ALA A 197 -18.23 6.08 17.05
CA ALA A 197 -18.70 6.51 15.74
C ALA A 197 -17.95 7.77 15.26
N GLU A 198 -17.74 8.75 16.15
CA GLU A 198 -16.90 9.92 15.88
C GLU A 198 -15.45 9.48 15.60
N MET A 199 -14.88 8.60 16.43
CA MET A 199 -13.54 8.04 16.22
C MET A 199 -13.40 7.43 14.82
N TYR A 200 -14.39 6.64 14.37
CA TYR A 200 -14.36 6.08 13.02
C TYR A 200 -14.35 7.16 11.93
N GLN A 201 -15.08 8.25 12.11
CA GLN A 201 -15.03 9.40 11.20
C GLN A 201 -13.62 10.02 11.13
N TRP A 202 -12.93 10.15 12.26
CA TRP A 202 -11.54 10.61 12.30
C TRP A 202 -10.60 9.64 11.56
N LEU A 203 -10.74 8.33 11.80
CA LEU A 203 -9.92 7.30 11.13
C LEU A 203 -10.10 7.36 9.60
N VAL A 204 -11.34 7.50 9.12
CA VAL A 204 -11.64 7.64 7.69
C VAL A 204 -11.05 8.92 7.10
N SER A 205 -11.06 10.02 7.86
CA SER A 205 -10.42 11.27 7.45
C SER A 205 -8.90 11.12 7.32
N ASP A 206 -8.26 10.43 8.27
CA ASP A 206 -6.82 10.14 8.23
C ASP A 206 -6.47 9.27 7.02
N VAL A 207 -7.27 8.22 6.76
CA VAL A 207 -7.15 7.37 5.56
C VAL A 207 -7.19 8.22 4.29
N THR A 208 -8.21 9.07 4.17
CA THR A 208 -8.39 9.91 2.97
C THR A 208 -7.21 10.88 2.78
N THR A 209 -6.70 11.42 3.88
CA THR A 209 -5.54 12.33 3.88
C THR A 209 -4.28 11.62 3.42
N ILE A 210 -3.95 10.46 4.00
CA ILE A 210 -2.72 9.76 3.64
C ILE A 210 -2.73 9.26 2.19
N VAL A 211 -3.90 8.86 1.68
CA VAL A 211 -4.08 8.48 0.28
C VAL A 211 -3.75 9.66 -0.62
N LYS A 212 -4.33 10.83 -0.34
CA LYS A 212 -4.05 12.05 -1.10
C LYS A 212 -2.55 12.38 -1.08
N ASP A 213 -1.92 12.34 0.09
CA ASP A 213 -0.50 12.67 0.23
C ASP A 213 0.40 11.70 -0.57
N VAL A 214 0.10 10.39 -0.53
CA VAL A 214 0.84 9.38 -1.32
C VAL A 214 0.66 9.61 -2.82
N LEU A 215 -0.56 9.91 -3.28
CA LEU A 215 -0.85 10.18 -4.68
C LEU A 215 -0.15 11.45 -5.18
N GLU A 216 -0.21 12.54 -4.41
CA GLU A 216 0.44 13.80 -4.74
C GLU A 216 1.97 13.66 -4.78
N ALA A 217 2.56 12.97 -3.80
CA ALA A 217 3.99 12.71 -3.76
C ALA A 217 4.49 11.84 -4.92
N SER A 218 3.64 10.91 -5.39
CA SER A 218 3.96 10.05 -6.55
C SER A 218 3.94 10.82 -7.88
N GLN A 219 3.21 11.93 -7.96
CA GLN A 219 3.12 12.79 -9.15
C GLN A 219 4.12 13.95 -9.12
N ALA A 220 4.67 14.28 -7.95
CA ALA A 220 5.69 15.31 -7.82
C ALA A 220 6.93 14.93 -8.64
N LYS A 221 7.27 15.75 -9.63
CA LYS A 221 8.53 15.60 -10.37
C LYS A 221 9.69 15.71 -9.37
N PRO A 222 10.76 14.92 -9.53
CA PRO A 222 11.95 15.12 -8.70
C PRO A 222 12.40 16.57 -8.87
N GLU A 223 12.45 17.32 -7.77
CA GLU A 223 13.10 18.62 -7.77
C GLU A 223 14.49 18.40 -8.36
N LYS A 224 14.83 19.14 -9.43
CA LYS A 224 16.20 19.15 -9.93
C LYS A 224 17.07 19.52 -8.74
N GLN A 225 17.84 18.58 -8.21
CA GLN A 225 18.90 18.88 -7.26
C GLN A 225 19.77 19.94 -7.93
N VAL A 226 19.59 21.20 -7.52
CA VAL A 226 20.47 22.28 -7.91
C VAL A 226 21.79 21.93 -7.26
N TYR A 227 22.70 21.36 -8.05
CA TYR A 227 24.05 21.09 -7.60
C TYR A 227 24.64 22.45 -7.21
N MET A 228 24.68 22.72 -5.90
CA MET A 228 25.31 23.92 -5.36
C MET A 228 26.81 23.72 -5.55
N SER A 229 27.33 24.13 -6.71
CA SER A 229 28.77 24.19 -6.95
C SER A 229 29.41 24.99 -5.82
N LEU A 230 30.38 24.37 -5.15
CA LEU A 230 31.16 25.01 -4.09
C LEU A 230 31.81 26.30 -4.60
N PRO A 231 31.97 27.33 -3.75
CA PRO A 231 32.58 28.59 -4.16
C PRO A 231 34.01 28.33 -4.62
N ARG A 232 34.38 28.88 -5.80
CA ARG A 232 35.76 28.78 -6.29
C ARG A 232 36.68 29.61 -5.38
N PRO A 233 37.83 29.06 -4.96
CA PRO A 233 38.85 29.83 -4.24
C PRO A 233 39.36 30.96 -5.15
N GLY A 234 39.28 32.19 -4.65
CA GLY A 234 39.95 33.37 -5.20
C GLY A 234 41.36 33.52 -4.65
#